data_AF-A0A9C7PJ30-F1
#
_entry.id   AF-A0A9C7PJ30-F1
#
_cell.length_a   1.000
_cell.length_b   1.000
_cell.length_c   1.000
_cell.angle_alpha   90.00
_cell.angle_beta   90.00
_cell.angle_gamma   90.00
#
_symmetry.space_group_name_H-M   'P 1'
#
loop_
_entity.id
_entity.type
_entity.pdbx_description
1 polymer ?
#
loop_
_entity_poly.entity_id
_entity_poly.type
_entity_poly.pdbx_seq_one_letter_code
_entity_poly.pdbx_strand_id
1 'polypeptide(L)' 'MTAAQWDFADPFVASHRSGRAYRRARPHRNTHYVEWCMEAAWAHTTAVGLGAEDYQRLDRAMALTHASTTT' A
#
# COMPACT_ATOMS: atom_id res chain seq x y z
N MET A 1 4.70 13.01 -18.48
CA MET A 1 4.05 11.97 -17.66
C MET A 1 2.60 12.38 -17.52
N THR A 2 1.66 11.60 -18.04
CA THR A 2 0.22 11.84 -17.86
C THR A 2 -0.14 11.56 -16.41
N ALA A 3 -0.84 12.48 -15.75
CA ALA A 3 -1.30 12.27 -14.38
C ALA A 3 -2.28 11.09 -14.35
N ALA A 4 -2.16 10.22 -13.34
CA ALA A 4 -3.13 9.16 -13.13
C ALA A 4 -4.52 9.77 -12.87
N GLN A 5 -5.55 9.22 -13.52
CA GLN A 5 -6.93 9.64 -13.33
C GLN A 5 -7.45 8.96 -12.05
N TRP A 6 -7.41 9.69 -10.94
CA TRP A 6 -7.92 9.22 -9.66
C TRP A 6 -9.41 9.54 -9.53
N ASP A 7 -10.16 8.65 -8.87
CA ASP A 7 -11.57 8.87 -8.57
C ASP A 7 -11.79 9.97 -7.51
N PHE A 8 -10.76 10.28 -6.71
CA PHE A 8 -10.78 11.31 -5.66
C PHE A 8 -9.74 12.38 -5.91
N ALA A 9 -10.05 13.63 -5.51
CA ALA A 9 -9.25 14.80 -5.81
C ALA A 9 -7.90 14.87 -5.07
N ASP A 10 -7.80 14.24 -3.89
CA ASP A 10 -6.58 14.25 -3.05
C ASP A 10 -6.24 12.84 -2.56
N PRO A 11 -5.68 11.98 -3.45
CA PRO A 11 -5.31 10.63 -3.08
C PRO A 11 -4.08 10.65 -2.16
N PHE A 12 -4.06 9.76 -1.15
CA PHE A 12 -2.85 9.53 -0.38
C PHE A 12 -1.82 8.74 -1.21
N VAL A 13 -0.68 9.37 -1.50
CA VAL A 13 0.38 8.77 -2.35
C VAL A 13 1.63 8.47 -1.53
N ALA A 14 1.98 7.18 -1.42
CA ALA A 14 3.27 6.73 -0.88
C ALA A 14 4.27 6.49 -2.02
N SER A 15 5.49 7.02 -1.89
CA SER A 15 6.56 6.87 -2.89
C SER A 15 7.60 5.85 -2.45
N HIS A 16 7.76 4.76 -3.22
CA HIS A 16 8.75 3.72 -2.96
C HIS A 16 9.82 3.67 -4.06
N ARG A 17 11.08 3.47 -3.67
CA ARG A 17 12.20 3.30 -4.60
C ARG A 17 12.59 1.83 -4.66
N SER A 18 12.48 1.21 -5.84
CA SER A 18 12.95 -0.15 -6.03
C SER A 18 14.49 -0.19 -6.03
N GLY A 19 15.07 -0.92 -5.08
CA GLY A 19 16.52 -1.15 -4.99
C GLY A 19 17.04 -2.14 -6.03
N ARG A 20 18.37 -2.25 -6.18
CA ARG A 20 19.05 -3.10 -7.18
C ARG A 20 18.75 -4.61 -7.04
N ALA A 21 18.33 -5.06 -5.85
CA ALA A 21 17.89 -6.42 -5.56
C ALA A 21 16.57 -6.82 -6.26
N TYR A 22 15.77 -5.85 -6.70
CA TYR A 22 14.48 -6.05 -7.35
C TYR A 22 14.59 -6.61 -8.79
N ARG A 23 15.75 -6.49 -9.46
CA ARG A 23 15.87 -6.77 -10.91
C ARG A 23 15.93 -8.26 -11.30
N ARG A 24 16.20 -9.20 -10.39
CA ARG A 24 16.34 -10.63 -10.76
C ARG A 24 15.00 -11.38 -10.67
N ALA A 25 14.54 -11.86 -11.82
CA ALA A 25 13.25 -12.51 -12.04
C ALA A 25 13.10 -13.82 -11.23
N ARG A 26 12.26 -13.79 -10.19
CA ARG A 26 11.73 -14.96 -9.46
C ARG A 26 10.30 -14.63 -8.98
N PRO A 27 9.42 -15.63 -8.77
CA PRO A 27 8.01 -15.45 -8.39
C PRO A 27 7.76 -14.74 -7.04
N HIS A 28 8.79 -14.48 -6.23
CA HIS A 28 8.65 -13.90 -4.88
C HIS A 28 8.62 -12.35 -4.83
N ARG A 29 8.67 -11.64 -5.96
CA ARG A 29 8.59 -10.15 -5.95
C ARG A 29 7.20 -9.60 -5.67
N ASN A 30 6.14 -10.36 -5.93
CA ASN A 30 4.77 -9.89 -5.69
C ASN A 30 4.54 -9.59 -4.19
N THR A 31 5.27 -10.25 -3.29
CA THR A 31 5.23 -9.98 -1.86
C THR A 31 5.60 -8.54 -1.51
N HIS A 32 6.61 -7.96 -2.18
CA HIS A 32 7.00 -6.56 -1.93
C HIS A 32 5.94 -5.55 -2.34
N TYR A 33 5.16 -5.87 -3.38
CA TYR A 33 4.02 -5.03 -3.76
C TYR A 33 2.92 -5.08 -2.71
N VAL A 34 2.64 -6.28 -2.18
CA VAL A 34 1.68 -6.45 -1.07
C VAL A 34 2.17 -5.70 0.17
N GLU A 35 3.46 -5.79 0.50
CA GLU A 35 4.09 -5.03 1.59
C GLU A 35 3.90 -3.52 1.40
N TRP A 36 4.24 -2.97 0.23
CA TRP A 36 4.05 -1.54 -0.04
C TRP A 36 2.58 -1.11 0.01
N CYS A 37 1.66 -1.94 -0.47
CA CYS A 37 0.22 -1.67 -0.34
C CYS A 37 -0.20 -1.62 1.14
N MET A 38 0.29 -2.54 1.97
CA MET A 38 0.01 -2.52 3.41
C MET A 38 0.64 -1.29 4.09
N GLU A 39 1.89 -0.96 3.78
CA GLU A 39 2.56 0.23 4.30
C GLU A 39 1.81 1.52 3.94
N ALA A 40 1.41 1.67 2.67
CA ALA A 40 0.65 2.83 2.21
C ALA A 40 -0.71 2.94 2.92
N ALA A 41 -1.40 1.82 3.11
CA ALA A 41 -2.69 1.80 3.77
C ALA A 41 -2.58 2.18 5.26
N TRP A 42 -1.58 1.65 5.98
CA TRP A 42 -1.30 2.03 7.36
C TRP A 42 -0.86 3.48 7.52
N ALA A 43 -0.02 3.97 6.60
CA ALA A 43 0.40 5.36 6.60
C ALA A 43 -0.78 6.31 6.37
N HIS A 44 -1.70 5.96 5.47
CA HIS A 44 -2.91 6.74 5.21
C HIS A 44 -3.83 6.81 6.43
N THR A 45 -4.15 5.67 7.06
CA THR A 45 -5.04 5.69 8.24
C THR A 45 -4.41 6.45 9.40
N THR A 46 -3.10 6.33 9.57
CA THR A 46 -2.35 7.10 10.57
C THR A 46 -2.43 8.60 10.30
N ALA A 47 -2.30 9.03 9.04
CA ALA A 47 -2.39 10.45 8.66
C ALA A 47 -3.77 11.06 8.95
N VAL A 48 -4.84 10.25 8.97
CA VAL A 48 -6.20 10.67 9.33
C VAL A 48 -6.56 10.39 10.80
N GLY A 49 -5.59 10.01 11.63
CA GLY A 49 -5.76 9.84 13.08
C GLY A 49 -6.22 8.45 13.54
N LEU A 50 -6.06 7.42 12.70
CA LEU A 50 -6.32 6.02 13.04
C LEU A 50 -5.02 5.21 12.88
N GLY A 51 -4.16 5.31 13.89
CA GLY A 51 -2.91 4.57 13.95
C GLY A 51 -3.09 3.12 14.45
N ALA A 52 -2.00 2.36 14.49
CA ALA A 52 -2.03 0.96 14.95
C ALA A 52 -2.60 0.80 16.36
N GLU A 53 -2.27 1.72 17.28
CA GLU A 53 -2.81 1.72 18.65
C GLU A 53 -4.31 1.97 18.70
N ASP A 54 -4.85 2.84 17.83
CA ASP A 54 -6.29 3.08 17.73
C ASP A 54 -7.03 1.85 17.23
N TYR A 55 -6.48 1.18 16.22
CA TYR A 55 -7.02 -0.07 15.71
C TYR A 55 -7.05 -1.14 16.81
N GLN A 56 -5.98 -1.29 17.59
CA GLN A 56 -5.95 -2.21 18.74
C GLN A 56 -6.98 -1.84 19.80
N ARG A 57 -7.08 -0.56 20.18
CA ARG A 57 -8.07 -0.06 21.15
C ARG A 57 -9.51 -0.31 20.70
N LEU A 58 -9.76 -0.27 19.40
CA LEU A 58 -11.07 -0.52 18.80
C LEU A 58 -11.35 -2.01 18.54
N ASP A 59 -10.39 -2.90 18.84
CA ASP A 59 -10.43 -4.32 18.48
C ASP A 59 -10.64 -4.53 16.97
N ARG A 60 -9.84 -3.83 16.16
CA ARG A 60 -9.88 -3.84 14.69
C ARG A 60 -8.50 -4.03 14.08
N ALA A 61 -8.49 -4.51 12.85
CA ALA A 61 -7.29 -4.59 12.01
C ALA A 61 -7.64 -4.33 10.55
N MET A 62 -6.61 -4.13 9.73
CA MET A 62 -6.75 -3.96 8.27
C MET A 62 -6.31 -5.23 7.56
N ALA A 63 -7.05 -5.62 6.53
CA ALA A 63 -6.73 -6.79 5.70
C ALA A 63 -6.82 -6.43 4.22
N LEU A 64 -5.82 -6.85 3.44
CA LEU A 64 -5.88 -6.83 1.98
C LEU A 64 -6.68 -8.05 1.50
N THR A 65 -7.84 -7.82 0.88
CA THR A 65 -8.78 -8.90 0.52
C THR A 65 -8.72 -9.31 -0.94
N HIS A 66 -8.27 -8.43 -1.83
CA HIS A 66 -8.20 -8.70 -3.25
C HIS A 66 -7.03 -7.94 -3.89
N ALA A 67 -6.25 -8.64 -4.70
CA ALA A 67 -5.26 -8.07 -5.58
C ALA A 67 -5.30 -8.84 -6.90
N SER A 68 -5.52 -8.13 -7.99
CA SER A 68 -5.56 -8.69 -9.33
C SER A 68 -4.55 -8.00 -10.22
N THR A 69 -4.08 -8.72 -11.23
CA THR A 69 -3.25 -8.16 -12.29
C THR A 69 -4.06 -8.28 -13.57
N THR A 70 -4.49 -7.16 -14.15
CA THR A 70 -5.12 -7.16 -15.47
C THR A 70 -4.08 -7.60 -16.49
N THR A 71 -4.37 -8.68 -17.22
CA THR A 71 -3.59 -9.16 -18.37
C THR A 71 -4.18 -8.58 -19.65
#